data_AF-A0A419JDP5-F1
#
_entry.id   AF-A0A419JDP5-F1
#
_cell.length_a   1.000
_cell.length_b   1.000
_cell.length_c   1.000
_cell.angle_alpha   90.00
_cell.angle_beta   90.00
_cell.angle_gamma   90.00
#
_symmetry.space_group_name_H-M   'P 1'
#
loop_
_entity.id
_entity.type
_entity.pdbx_description
1 polymer ?
#
loop_
_entity_poly.entity_id
_entity_poly.type
_entity_poly.pdbx_seq_one_letter_code
_entity_poly.pdbx_strand_id
1 'polypeptide(L)'
;PRKRNFSLLREKGQDKDKTEMGEAFYMGLGDAIIPSMLVVSAFVKYASVAPALGALIGTLAGYAVLSRIAGRGKPHAGLPFLNSGALIGFVVGYVVMMV
;
A
#
# COMPACT_ATOMS: atom_id res chain seq x y z
N PRO A 1 11.73 21.40 9.33
CA PRO A 1 10.80 22.47 8.86
C PRO A 1 11.54 23.77 8.46
N ARG A 2 11.15 24.34 7.30
CA ARG A 2 11.38 25.69 6.73
C ARG A 2 12.78 26.34 6.78
N LYS A 3 13.39 26.55 5.61
CA LYS A 3 14.24 27.74 5.36
C LYS A 3 13.37 28.87 4.78
N ARG A 4 13.56 30.07 5.32
CA ARG A 4 12.67 31.25 5.25
C ARG A 4 12.63 31.97 3.89
N ASN A 5 13.48 31.59 2.93
CA ASN A 5 13.69 32.36 1.69
C ASN A 5 13.52 31.50 0.41
N PHE A 6 12.56 30.56 0.38
CA PHE A 6 12.22 29.85 -0.85
C PHE A 6 11.24 30.68 -1.68
N SER A 7 11.63 31.03 -2.91
CA SER A 7 10.83 31.84 -3.85
C SER A 7 10.44 30.99 -5.05
N LEU A 8 9.13 30.71 -5.19
CA LEU A 8 8.54 29.83 -6.21
C LEU A 8 8.42 30.48 -7.60
N LEU A 9 8.77 31.76 -7.74
CA LEU A 9 8.60 32.49 -8.99
C LEU A 9 9.78 32.32 -9.96
N ARG A 10 10.87 31.64 -9.54
CA ARG A 10 12.09 31.48 -10.34
C ARG A 10 12.31 30.08 -10.93
N GLU A 11 11.35 29.18 -10.79
CA GLU A 11 11.35 27.86 -11.45
C GLU A 11 10.27 27.77 -12.54
N LYS A 12 9.87 28.93 -13.11
CA LYS A 12 8.85 29.00 -14.15
C LYS A 12 9.45 28.87 -15.56
N GLY A 13 10.57 28.16 -15.71
CA GLY A 13 11.47 28.36 -16.85
C GLY A 13 11.90 27.13 -17.66
N GLN A 14 11.92 25.91 -17.12
CA GLN A 14 12.48 24.78 -17.88
C GLN A 14 12.22 23.44 -17.21
N ASP A 15 11.05 22.85 -17.45
CA ASP A 15 10.94 21.40 -17.68
C ASP A 15 9.61 21.10 -18.38
N LYS A 16 9.63 21.30 -19.70
CA LYS A 16 8.60 20.81 -20.62
C LYS A 16 9.06 19.45 -21.13
N ASP A 17 8.94 18.41 -20.31
CA ASP A 17 8.91 17.03 -20.79
C ASP A 17 7.96 16.18 -19.93
N LYS A 18 6.67 16.52 -20.00
CA LYS A 18 5.57 15.76 -19.39
C LYS A 18 5.23 14.55 -20.26
N THR A 19 6.20 13.65 -20.42
CA THR A 19 6.01 12.36 -21.10
C THR A 19 5.79 11.28 -20.04
N GLU A 20 4.53 11.05 -19.69
CA GLU A 20 3.90 9.74 -19.46
C GLU A 20 4.65 8.62 -18.69
N MET A 21 5.55 8.95 -17.77
CA MET A 21 5.99 8.04 -16.72
C MET A 21 5.08 8.26 -15.52
N GLY A 22 4.11 7.35 -15.39
CA GLY A 22 2.97 7.43 -14.47
C GLY A 22 3.35 7.98 -13.10
N GLU A 23 2.47 8.84 -12.57
CA GLU A 23 2.51 9.29 -11.18
C GLU A 23 2.79 8.09 -10.29
N ALA A 24 4.07 7.89 -9.96
CA ALA A 24 4.49 6.84 -9.08
C ALA A 24 3.79 7.17 -7.77
N PHE A 25 2.75 6.40 -7.46
CA PHE A 25 2.11 6.46 -6.18
C PHE A 25 3.19 6.03 -5.18
N TYR A 26 3.93 7.02 -4.67
CA TYR A 26 4.89 6.85 -3.59
C TYR A 26 4.08 6.54 -2.35
N MET A 27 3.60 5.29 -2.29
CA MET A 27 3.04 4.70 -1.10
C MET A 27 4.14 4.74 -0.04
N GLY A 28 3.77 5.10 1.20
CA GLY A 28 4.71 5.02 2.30
C GLY A 28 5.29 3.62 2.35
N LEU A 29 6.62 3.50 2.33
CA LEU A 29 7.29 2.20 2.45
C LEU A 29 6.83 1.47 3.73
N GLY A 30 6.50 2.21 4.79
CA GLY A 30 5.85 1.68 5.99
C GLY A 30 4.50 1.01 5.73
N ASP A 31 3.66 1.58 4.87
CA ASP A 31 2.34 1.06 4.50
C ASP A 31 2.44 -0.31 3.81
N ALA A 32 3.51 -0.55 3.06
CA ALA A 32 3.78 -1.85 2.45
C ALA A 32 4.41 -2.85 3.44
N ILE A 33 5.28 -2.37 4.34
CA ILE A 33 5.99 -3.24 5.31
C ILE A 33 5.04 -3.81 6.37
N ILE A 34 4.14 -3.00 6.94
CA ILE A 34 3.23 -3.44 8.03
C ILE A 34 2.42 -4.70 7.65
N PRO A 35 1.67 -4.74 6.53
CA PRO A 35 0.93 -5.94 6.16
C PRO A 35 1.85 -7.09 5.72
N SER A 36 3.02 -6.79 5.16
CA SER A 36 4.01 -7.81 4.79
C SER A 36 4.56 -8.56 5.99
N MET A 37 4.73 -7.89 7.14
CA MET A 37 5.10 -8.54 8.39
C MET A 37 4.08 -9.60 8.83
N LEU A 38 2.78 -9.35 8.63
CA LEU A 38 1.73 -10.33 8.91
C LEU A 38 1.83 -11.56 7.98
N VAL A 39 2.09 -11.34 6.69
CA VAL A 39 2.28 -12.42 5.70
C VAL A 39 3.44 -13.33 6.11
N VAL A 40 4.61 -12.74 6.40
CA VAL A 40 5.80 -13.50 6.82
C VAL A 40 5.56 -14.21 8.15
N SER A 41 4.94 -13.54 9.12
CA SER A 41 4.62 -14.13 10.42
C SER A 41 3.68 -15.34 10.27
N ALA A 42 2.64 -15.23 9.45
CA ALA A 42 1.70 -16.31 9.20
C ALA A 42 2.39 -17.52 8.52
N PHE A 43 3.29 -17.26 7.56
CA PHE A 43 4.04 -18.31 6.87
C PHE A 43 4.98 -19.08 7.82
N VAL A 44 5.60 -18.39 8.78
CA VAL A 44 6.48 -19.02 9.77
C VAL A 44 5.69 -19.73 10.87
N LYS A 45 4.52 -19.22 11.24
CA LYS A 45 3.74 -19.71 12.39
C LYS A 45 2.89 -20.94 12.08
N TYR A 46 2.34 -21.04 10.87
CA TYR A 46 1.37 -22.07 10.51
C TYR A 46 1.96 -23.08 9.51
N ALA A 47 1.61 -24.36 9.65
CA ALA A 47 2.07 -25.40 8.73
C ALA A 47 1.43 -25.30 7.34
N SER A 48 0.24 -24.71 7.25
CA SER A 48 -0.43 -24.42 5.99
C SER A 48 -0.06 -23.04 5.47
N VAL A 49 0.12 -22.93 4.16
CA VAL A 49 0.34 -21.64 3.48
C VAL A 49 -0.94 -20.81 3.34
N ALA A 50 -2.12 -21.38 3.63
CA ALA A 50 -3.40 -20.72 3.42
C ALA A 50 -3.55 -19.37 4.17
N PRO A 51 -3.18 -19.22 5.46
CA PRO A 51 -3.27 -17.93 6.15
C PRO A 51 -2.31 -16.87 5.57
N ALA A 52 -1.11 -17.28 5.16
CA ALA A 52 -0.12 -16.38 4.55
C ALA A 52 -0.57 -15.92 3.15
N LEU A 53 -1.06 -16.84 2.32
CA LEU A 53 -1.62 -16.52 1.00
C LEU A 53 -2.88 -15.66 1.12
N GLY A 54 -3.74 -15.96 2.08
CA GLY A 54 -4.92 -15.15 2.37
C GLY A 54 -4.53 -13.71 2.72
N ALA A 55 -3.58 -13.52 3.64
CA ALA A 55 -3.07 -12.20 4.01
C ALA A 55 -2.45 -11.44 2.81
N LEU A 56 -1.67 -12.14 1.99
CA LEU A 56 -1.04 -11.57 0.79
C LEU A 56 -2.09 -11.11 -0.24
N ILE A 57 -3.05 -11.98 -0.57
CA ILE A 57 -4.14 -11.67 -1.50
C ILE A 57 -4.99 -10.52 -0.96
N GLY A 58 -5.31 -10.54 0.34
CA GLY A 58 -6.05 -9.47 1.01
C GLY A 58 -5.33 -8.13 0.94
N THR A 59 -4.01 -8.11 1.12
CA THR A 59 -3.19 -6.90 0.97
C THR A 59 -3.22 -6.36 -0.45
N LEU A 60 -3.08 -7.24 -1.45
CA LEU A 60 -3.15 -6.87 -2.87
C LEU A 60 -4.53 -6.33 -3.25
N ALA A 61 -5.60 -6.92 -2.74
CA ALA A 61 -6.96 -6.43 -2.93
C ALA A 61 -7.16 -5.05 -2.29
N GLY A 62 -6.67 -4.86 -1.05
CA GLY A 62 -6.67 -3.56 -0.36
C GLY A 62 -5.90 -2.49 -1.13
N TYR A 63 -4.74 -2.85 -1.68
CA TYR A 63 -3.95 -2.00 -2.56
C TYR A 63 -4.70 -1.64 -3.84
N ALA A 64 -5.33 -2.61 -4.52
CA ALA A 64 -6.10 -2.35 -5.73
C ALA A 64 -7.28 -1.41 -5.50
N VAL A 65 -7.98 -1.56 -4.36
CA VAL A 65 -9.05 -0.65 -3.94
C VAL A 65 -8.51 0.75 -3.68
N LEU A 66 -7.42 0.85 -2.92
CA LEU A 66 -6.79 2.14 -2.62
C LEU A 66 -6.32 2.84 -3.89
N SER A 67 -5.65 2.15 -4.81
CA SER A 67 -5.16 2.71 -6.07
C SER A 67 -6.30 3.23 -6.95
N ARG A 68 -7.45 2.52 -7.00
CA ARG A 68 -8.65 3.02 -7.68
C ARG A 68 -9.22 4.30 -7.07
N ILE A 69 -9.17 4.43 -5.74
CA ILE A 69 -9.70 5.60 -5.04
C ILE A 69 -8.71 6.77 -5.09
N ALA A 70 -7.41 6.50 -4.96
CA ALA A 70 -6.33 7.48 -5.00
C ALA A 70 -6.24 8.18 -6.36
N GLY A 71 -6.52 7.47 -7.46
CA GLY A 71 -6.65 8.05 -8.80
C GLY A 71 -7.74 9.12 -8.94
N ARG A 72 -8.60 9.34 -7.92
CA ARG A 72 -9.59 10.42 -7.86
C ARG A 72 -9.08 11.71 -7.19
N GLY A 73 -7.76 11.84 -7.00
CA GLY A 73 -7.09 13.10 -6.63
C GLY A 73 -7.18 13.49 -5.15
N LYS A 74 -7.72 12.62 -4.28
CA LYS A 74 -7.77 12.84 -2.83
C LYS A 74 -6.74 11.93 -2.15
N PRO A 75 -5.64 12.47 -1.58
CA PRO A 75 -4.70 11.66 -0.82
C PRO A 75 -5.42 11.06 0.38
N HIS A 76 -5.57 9.73 0.35
CA HIS A 76 -6.18 8.97 1.43
C HIS A 76 -5.07 8.28 2.23
N ALA A 77 -5.30 8.06 3.53
CA ALA A 77 -4.40 7.22 4.31
C ALA A 77 -4.37 5.82 3.69
N GLY A 78 -3.19 5.34 3.28
CA GLY A 78 -3.02 4.02 2.68
C GLY A 78 -3.11 2.88 3.72
N LEU A 79 -2.66 3.15 4.95
CA LEU A 79 -2.65 2.21 6.07
C LEU A 79 -3.97 1.47 6.32
N PRO A 80 -5.15 2.13 6.44
CA PRO A 80 -6.39 1.45 6.77
C PRO A 80 -6.79 0.42 5.72
N PHE A 81 -6.66 0.74 4.43
CA PHE A 81 -7.09 -0.15 3.35
C PHE A 81 -6.17 -1.36 3.20
N LEU A 82 -4.85 -1.14 3.25
CA LEU A 82 -3.87 -2.22 3.14
C LEU A 82 -3.94 -3.16 4.34
N ASN A 83 -3.94 -2.61 5.56
CA ASN A 83 -3.92 -3.41 6.79
C ASN A 83 -5.25 -4.14 7.00
N SER A 84 -6.39 -3.50 6.69
CA SER A 84 -7.69 -4.17 6.80
C SER A 84 -7.82 -5.29 5.78
N GLY A 85 -7.36 -5.07 4.54
CA GLY A 85 -7.31 -6.11 3.52
C GLY A 85 -6.46 -7.30 3.95
N ALA A 86 -5.25 -7.04 4.45
CA ALA A 86 -4.35 -8.06 4.97
C ALA A 86 -4.97 -8.87 6.12
N LEU A 87 -5.61 -8.19 7.07
CA LEU A 87 -6.22 -8.83 8.24
C LEU A 87 -7.43 -9.67 7.86
N ILE A 88 -8.32 -9.17 7.00
CA ILE A 88 -9.49 -9.93 6.50
C ILE A 88 -9.01 -11.15 5.72
N GLY A 89 -8.04 -10.98 4.83
CA GLY A 89 -7.46 -12.07 4.06
C GLY A 89 -6.80 -13.14 4.94
N PHE A 90 -6.08 -12.71 5.97
CA PHE A 90 -5.50 -13.61 6.98
C PHE A 90 -6.60 -14.42 7.69
N VAL A 91 -7.65 -13.77 8.19
CA VAL A 91 -8.75 -14.44 8.90
C VAL A 91 -9.44 -15.46 7.99
N VAL A 92 -9.70 -15.11 6.73
CA VAL A 92 -10.28 -16.03 5.74
C VAL A 92 -9.34 -17.24 5.53
N GLY A 93 -8.06 -16.99 5.28
CA GLY A 93 -7.07 -18.08 5.09
C GLY A 93 -6.88 -18.95 6.34
N TYR A 94 -7.03 -18.36 7.53
CA TYR A 94 -7.00 -19.07 8.81
C TYR A 94 -8.23 -19.96 8.99
N VAL A 95 -9.42 -19.46 8.69
CA VAL A 95 -10.65 -20.28 8.70
C VAL A 95 -10.55 -21.41 7.69
N VAL A 96 -10.03 -21.16 6.47
CA VAL A 96 -9.80 -22.20 5.47
C VAL A 96 -8.80 -23.27 5.95
N MET A 97 -7.80 -22.90 6.75
CA MET A 97 -6.88 -23.87 7.35
C MET A 97 -7.56 -24.74 8.43
N MET A 98 -8.55 -24.19 9.14
CA MET A 98 -9.23 -24.88 10.25
C MET A 98 -10.29 -25.88 9.80
N VAL A 99 -10.77 -25.78 8.55
CA VAL A 99 -11.77 -26.67 7.95
C VAL A 99 -11.06 -27.82 7.24
#